data_AF-A0A1X4IMF6-F1
#
_entry.id   AF-A0A1X4IMF6-F1
#
_cell.length_a   1.000
_cell.length_b   1.000
_cell.length_c   1.000
_cell.angle_alpha   90.00
_cell.angle_beta   90.00
_cell.angle_gamma   90.00
#
_symmetry.space_group_name_H-M   'P 1'
#
loop_
_entity.id
_entity.type
_entity.pdbx_description
1 polymer ?
#
loop_
_entity_poly.entity_id
_entity_poly.type
_entity_poly.pdbx_seq_one_letter_code
_entity_poly.pdbx_strand_id
1 'polypeptide(L)'
;MKHVHPDLSVRRQCRLLSLTRSGLYYHPRGESTENLALMEIIDRQFLETPWYGSRQMARHMQREGHKCGRHRVRRLMRLMRLVPIYQEPKTSKKHPAHKIYPYLLRDLAITRPNQVWCTDITYIPMRRGFLYLVAVMDWYSRKVLSWRL
;
A
#
# COMPACT_ATOMS: atom_id res chain seq x y z
N MET A 1 3.71 29.72 31.28
CA MET A 1 3.73 28.94 32.54
C MET A 1 4.78 29.55 33.46
N LYS A 2 4.34 30.17 34.55
CA LYS A 2 5.21 30.79 35.58
C LYS A 2 5.96 29.70 36.34
N HIS A 3 7.18 30.00 36.79
CA HIS A 3 8.10 29.09 37.47
C HIS A 3 7.48 28.48 38.75
N VAL A 4 7.08 27.21 38.70
CA VAL A 4 6.47 26.48 39.85
C VAL A 4 7.53 25.89 40.79
N HIS A 5 8.81 25.88 40.42
CA HIS A 5 9.92 25.44 41.29
C HIS A 5 11.10 26.43 41.23
N PRO A 6 11.35 27.21 42.29
CA PRO A 6 12.52 28.10 42.34
C PRO A 6 13.87 27.35 42.36
N ASP A 7 13.90 26.12 42.91
CA ASP A 7 15.16 25.38 43.12
C ASP A 7 15.57 24.44 41.97
N LEU A 8 14.67 24.20 41.00
CA LEU A 8 14.88 23.22 39.93
C LEU A 8 14.79 23.88 38.57
N SER A 9 15.95 24.05 37.91
CA SER A 9 15.98 24.54 36.53
C SER A 9 15.22 23.60 35.58
N VAL A 10 14.61 24.19 34.54
CA VAL A 10 13.91 23.46 33.47
C VAL A 10 14.79 22.35 32.86
N ARG A 11 16.11 22.60 32.73
CA ARG A 11 17.07 21.60 32.25
C ARG A 11 17.14 20.37 33.16
N ARG A 12 17.15 20.59 34.48
CA ARG A 12 17.20 19.52 35.48
C ARG A 12 15.89 18.74 35.53
N GLN A 13 14.75 19.42 35.40
CA GLN A 13 13.44 18.78 35.30
C GLN A 13 13.35 17.88 34.06
N CYS A 14 13.73 18.38 32.88
CA CYS A 14 13.78 17.57 31.65
C CYS A 14 14.69 16.35 31.78
N ARG A 15 15.88 16.50 32.40
CA ARG A 15 16.80 15.38 32.64
C ARG A 15 16.20 14.32 33.57
N LEU A 16 15.56 14.73 34.67
CA LEU A 16 14.92 13.81 35.62
C LEU A 16 13.77 13.03 34.99
N LEU A 17 12.98 13.68 34.13
CA LEU A 17 11.85 13.07 33.43
C LEU A 17 12.25 12.34 32.13
N SER A 18 13.55 12.26 31.82
CA SER A 18 14.06 11.70 30.55
C SER A 18 13.42 12.33 29.30
N LEU A 19 13.10 13.63 29.37
CA LEU A 19 12.53 14.42 28.28
C LEU A 19 13.60 15.29 27.61
N THR A 20 13.52 15.46 26.30
CA THR A 20 14.32 16.46 25.59
C THR A 20 13.81 17.88 25.88
N ARG A 21 14.69 18.81 26.24
CA ARG A 21 14.34 20.21 26.55
C ARG A 21 13.56 20.90 25.43
N SER A 22 13.90 20.64 24.17
CA SER A 22 13.20 21.21 23.00
C SER A 22 11.73 20.77 22.94
N GLY A 23 11.44 19.54 23.34
CA GLY A 23 10.07 19.00 23.40
C GLY A 23 9.18 19.68 24.43
N LEU A 24 9.75 20.28 25.49
CA LEU A 24 8.98 20.98 26.52
C LEU A 24 8.23 22.20 25.97
N TYR A 25 8.82 22.88 24.98
CA TYR A 25 8.22 24.07 24.35
C TYR A 25 7.40 23.70 23.11
N TYR A 26 7.44 22.44 22.67
CA TYR A 26 6.70 22.00 21.52
C TYR A 26 5.22 21.85 21.89
N HIS A 27 4.39 22.72 21.32
CA HIS A 27 2.96 22.55 21.34
C HIS A 27 2.54 21.80 20.07
N PRO A 28 1.95 20.59 20.21
CA PRO A 28 1.47 19.86 19.04
C PRO A 28 0.44 20.70 18.31
N ARG A 29 0.73 21.01 17.03
CA ARG A 29 -0.21 21.73 16.18
C ARG A 29 -1.23 20.73 15.66
N GLY A 30 -2.51 20.99 15.92
CA GLY A 30 -3.60 20.20 15.37
C GLY A 30 -3.68 20.30 13.85
N GLU A 31 -4.65 19.60 13.27
CA GLU A 31 -4.96 19.71 11.85
C GLU A 31 -5.66 21.04 11.53
N SER A 32 -5.50 21.52 10.30
CA SER A 32 -6.20 22.71 9.83
C SER A 32 -7.71 22.48 9.78
N THR A 33 -8.50 23.55 9.88
CA THR A 33 -9.96 23.50 9.71
C THR A 33 -10.38 22.88 8.38
N GLU A 34 -9.65 23.18 7.30
CA GLU A 34 -9.82 22.53 5.99
C GLU A 34 -9.65 21.01 6.08
N ASN A 35 -8.58 20.54 6.73
CA ASN A 35 -8.33 19.11 6.87
C ASN A 35 -9.38 18.42 7.75
N LEU A 36 -9.87 19.09 8.80
CA LEU A 36 -10.94 18.56 9.64
C LEU A 36 -12.24 18.38 8.84
N ALA A 37 -12.61 19.36 8.00
CA ALA A 37 -13.76 19.24 7.12
C ALA A 37 -13.61 18.08 6.11
N LEU A 38 -12.41 17.93 5.52
CA LEU A 38 -12.11 16.81 4.64
C LEU A 38 -12.14 15.47 5.37
N MET A 39 -11.67 15.42 6.62
CA MET A 39 -11.72 14.21 7.45
C MET A 39 -13.16 13.81 7.77
N GLU A 40 -14.05 14.76 8.03
CA GLU A 40 -15.48 14.48 8.24
C GLU A 40 -16.14 13.85 7.00
N ILE A 41 -15.85 14.38 5.81
CA ILE A 41 -16.34 13.82 4.55
C ILE A 41 -15.78 12.41 4.32
N ILE A 42 -14.48 12.22 4.56
CA ILE A 42 -13.82 10.91 4.45
C ILE A 42 -14.47 9.91 5.42
N ASP A 43 -14.75 10.31 6.66
CA ASP A 43 -15.36 9.45 7.68
C ASP A 43 -16.74 8.98 7.24
N ARG A 44 -17.60 9.93 6.85
CA ARG A 44 -18.95 9.65 6.36
C ARG A 44 -18.93 8.70 5.16
N GLN A 45 -18.09 8.99 4.18
CA GLN A 45 -17.97 8.13 3.00
C GLN A 45 -17.40 6.75 3.35
N PHE A 46 -16.49 6.66 4.31
CA PHE A 46 -15.90 5.39 4.71
C PHE A 46 -16.89 4.49 5.44
N LEU A 47 -17.84 5.06 6.19
CA LEU A 47 -18.96 4.31 6.78
C LEU A 47 -19.84 3.65 5.72
N GLU A 48 -20.11 4.34 4.61
CA GLU A 48 -20.88 3.78 3.49
C GLU A 48 -20.07 2.79 2.65
N THR A 49 -18.76 3.02 2.54
CA THR A 49 -17.86 2.24 1.68
C THR A 49 -16.59 1.79 2.41
N PRO A 50 -16.67 0.82 3.34
CA PRO A 50 -15.51 0.38 4.13
C PRO A 50 -14.37 -0.20 3.29
N TRP A 51 -14.61 -0.60 2.04
CA TRP A 51 -13.59 -1.09 1.10
C TRP A 51 -12.84 0.03 0.36
N TYR A 52 -13.24 1.30 0.50
CA TYR A 52 -12.58 2.41 -0.18
C TYR A 52 -11.18 2.68 0.36
N GLY A 53 -10.17 2.31 -0.43
CA GLY A 53 -8.81 2.76 -0.22
C GLY A 53 -8.59 4.20 -0.67
N SER A 54 -7.43 4.78 -0.30
CA SER A 54 -7.06 6.18 -0.63
C SER A 54 -7.22 6.58 -2.11
N ARG A 55 -7.07 5.65 -3.06
CA ARG A 55 -7.28 5.92 -4.49
C ARG A 55 -8.76 6.12 -4.83
N GLN A 56 -9.62 5.26 -4.30
CA GLN A 56 -11.07 5.32 -4.54
C GLN A 56 -11.66 6.53 -3.83
N MET A 57 -11.27 6.74 -2.57
CA MET A 57 -11.68 7.89 -1.78
C MET A 57 -11.29 9.22 -2.45
N ALA A 58 -10.05 9.36 -2.93
CA ALA A 58 -9.63 10.57 -3.65
C ALA A 58 -10.43 10.83 -4.94
N ARG A 59 -10.78 9.78 -5.70
CA ARG A 59 -11.64 9.93 -6.89
C ARG A 59 -13.06 10.33 -6.51
N HIS A 60 -13.59 9.78 -5.43
CA HIS A 60 -14.91 10.15 -4.92
C HIS A 60 -14.92 11.63 -4.51
N MET A 61 -13.98 12.06 -3.68
CA MET A 61 -13.83 13.47 -3.29
C MET A 61 -13.68 14.41 -4.49
N GLN A 62 -12.95 14.00 -5.53
CA GLN A 62 -12.82 14.78 -6.76
C GLN A 62 -14.14 14.90 -7.53
N ARG A 63 -14.98 13.86 -7.54
CA ARG A 63 -16.32 13.90 -8.17
C ARG A 63 -17.28 14.81 -7.42
N GLU A 64 -17.14 14.91 -6.11
CA GLU A 64 -17.90 15.84 -5.27
C GLU A 64 -17.36 17.28 -5.31
N GLY A 65 -16.29 17.54 -6.07
CA GLY A 65 -15.72 18.87 -6.25
C GLY A 65 -14.69 19.28 -5.20
N HIS A 66 -14.30 18.38 -4.29
CA HIS A 66 -13.25 18.66 -3.31
C HIS A 66 -11.85 18.58 -3.94
N LYS A 67 -11.06 19.64 -3.80
CA LYS A 67 -9.67 19.72 -4.28
C LYS A 67 -8.69 18.96 -3.36
N CYS A 68 -8.88 17.64 -3.21
CA CYS A 68 -8.04 16.80 -2.35
C CYS A 68 -7.32 15.70 -3.15
N GLY A 69 -5.99 15.81 -3.26
CA GLY A 69 -5.18 14.80 -3.95
C GLY A 69 -5.01 13.50 -3.15
N ARG A 70 -4.70 12.40 -3.85
CA ARG A 70 -4.50 11.05 -3.27
C ARG A 70 -3.56 11.03 -2.06
N HIS A 71 -2.44 11.77 -2.11
CA HIS A 71 -1.46 11.79 -1.02
C HIS A 71 -2.02 12.45 0.25
N ARG A 72 -2.81 13.52 0.09
CA ARG A 72 -3.49 14.19 1.19
C ARG A 72 -4.54 13.27 1.80
N VAL A 73 -5.40 12.66 0.98
CA VAL A 73 -6.39 11.66 1.43
C VAL A 73 -5.72 10.51 2.19
N ARG A 74 -4.64 9.92 1.64
CA ARG A 74 -3.90 8.85 2.31
C ARG A 74 -3.37 9.27 3.69
N ARG A 75 -2.86 10.51 3.80
CA ARG A 75 -2.36 11.05 5.08
C ARG A 75 -3.47 11.19 6.10
N LEU A 76 -4.61 11.77 5.70
CA LEU A 76 -5.77 11.99 6.55
C LEU A 76 -6.39 10.66 7.01
N MET A 77 -6.64 9.72 6.10
CA MET A 77 -7.11 8.37 6.45
C MET A 77 -6.18 7.69 7.46
N ARG A 78 -4.85 7.80 7.29
CA ARG A 78 -3.87 7.24 8.24
C ARG A 78 -3.96 7.90 9.61
N LEU A 79 -4.14 9.22 9.66
CA LEU A 79 -4.29 9.97 10.91
C LEU A 79 -5.57 9.56 11.66
N MET A 80 -6.65 9.33 10.92
CA MET A 80 -7.93 8.81 11.41
C MET A 80 -7.91 7.30 11.72
N ARG A 81 -6.82 6.61 11.36
CA ARG A 81 -6.68 5.14 11.46
C ARG A 81 -7.71 4.36 10.64
N LEU A 82 -8.21 4.94 9.55
CA LEU A 82 -9.10 4.27 8.61
C LEU A 82 -8.29 3.36 7.68
N VAL A 83 -8.59 2.06 7.73
CA VAL A 83 -7.96 1.03 6.90
C VAL A 83 -9.06 0.33 6.10
N PRO A 84 -8.99 0.33 4.76
CA PRO A 84 -10.01 -0.29 3.93
C PRO A 84 -10.12 -1.79 4.21
N ILE A 85 -11.35 -2.27 4.35
CA ILE A 85 -11.69 -3.67 4.60
C ILE A 85 -12.11 -4.29 3.28
N TYR A 86 -11.25 -5.12 2.71
CA TYR A 86 -11.57 -5.93 1.54
C TYR A 86 -10.83 -7.26 1.61
N GLN A 87 -11.31 -8.26 0.88
CA GLN A 87 -10.61 -9.53 0.76
C GLN A 87 -9.38 -9.34 -0.12
N GLU A 88 -8.19 -9.46 0.47
CA GLU A 88 -6.95 -9.51 -0.29
C GLU A 88 -6.88 -10.83 -1.08
N PRO A 89 -6.39 -10.81 -2.34
CA PRO A 89 -6.15 -12.03 -3.08
C PRO A 89 -5.20 -12.95 -2.31
N LYS A 90 -5.67 -14.14 -1.95
CA LYS A 90 -4.86 -15.16 -1.25
C LYS A 90 -4.02 -15.99 -2.24
N THR A 91 -3.41 -15.36 -3.24
CA THR A 91 -2.68 -16.05 -4.32
C THR A 91 -1.46 -16.82 -3.82
N SER A 92 -0.90 -16.42 -2.67
CA SER A 92 0.27 -17.09 -2.07
C SER A 92 -0.08 -18.12 -0.99
N LYS A 93 -1.35 -18.25 -0.60
CA LYS A 93 -1.75 -19.27 0.38
C LYS A 93 -2.01 -20.58 -0.35
N LYS A 94 -1.05 -21.51 -0.25
CA LYS A 94 -1.21 -22.87 -0.75
C LYS A 94 -2.43 -23.55 -0.10
N HIS A 95 -3.15 -24.34 -0.87
CA HIS A 95 -4.19 -25.21 -0.34
C HIS A 95 -3.53 -26.35 0.48
N PRO A 96 -3.96 -26.66 1.71
CA PRO A 96 -3.29 -27.64 2.57
C PRO A 96 -3.15 -29.04 1.94
N ALA A 97 -4.12 -29.45 1.12
CA ALA A 97 -4.11 -30.76 0.45
C ALA A 97 -3.22 -30.82 -0.80
N HIS A 98 -2.70 -29.68 -1.31
CA HIS A 98 -1.88 -29.69 -2.51
C HIS A 98 -0.46 -30.14 -2.19
N LYS A 99 0.04 -31.13 -2.93
CA LYS A 99 1.43 -31.57 -2.84
C LYS A 99 2.37 -30.41 -3.21
N ILE A 100 3.38 -30.20 -2.38
CA ILE A 100 4.42 -29.19 -2.63
C ILE A 100 5.52 -29.88 -3.43
N TYR A 101 5.79 -29.36 -4.63
CA TYR A 101 6.89 -29.82 -5.45
C TYR A 101 8.15 -29.00 -5.15
N PRO A 102 9.33 -29.63 -5.08
CA PRO A 102 10.58 -28.88 -4.95
C PRO A 102 10.78 -28.00 -6.20
N TYR A 103 11.26 -26.79 -5.98
CA TYR A 103 11.62 -25.90 -7.08
C TYR A 103 12.98 -26.31 -7.64
N LEU A 104 12.96 -27.12 -8.71
CA LEU A 104 14.16 -27.73 -9.30
C LEU A 104 15.11 -26.75 -9.97
N LEU A 105 14.66 -25.52 -10.24
CA LEU A 105 15.46 -24.48 -10.87
C LEU A 105 16.22 -23.63 -9.83
N ARG A 106 16.14 -23.99 -8.54
CA ARG A 106 16.90 -23.33 -7.48
C ARG A 106 18.40 -23.56 -7.72
N ASP A 107 19.18 -22.48 -7.69
CA ASP A 107 20.63 -22.47 -7.87
C ASP A 107 21.14 -23.05 -9.21
N LEU A 108 20.24 -23.26 -10.18
CA LEU A 108 20.59 -23.71 -11.52
C LEU A 108 21.07 -22.53 -12.37
N ALA A 109 22.37 -22.52 -12.68
CA ALA A 109 22.91 -21.58 -13.67
C ALA A 109 22.41 -21.95 -15.08
N ILE A 110 21.74 -21.02 -15.74
CA ILE A 110 21.23 -21.18 -17.11
C ILE A 110 22.24 -20.51 -18.04
N THR A 111 23.06 -21.31 -18.72
CA THR A 111 24.24 -20.83 -19.45
C THR A 111 24.12 -20.92 -20.96
N ARG A 112 23.06 -21.57 -21.47
CA ARG A 112 22.85 -21.73 -22.92
C ARG A 112 21.36 -21.75 -23.29
N PRO A 113 21.03 -21.47 -24.57
CA PRO A 113 19.68 -21.68 -25.10
C PRO A 113 19.23 -23.14 -24.97
N ASN A 114 17.92 -23.37 -24.93
CA ASN A 114 17.25 -24.67 -24.83
C ASN A 114 17.57 -25.48 -23.55
N GLN A 115 17.99 -24.82 -22.48
CA GLN A 115 18.21 -25.46 -21.19
C GLN A 115 16.97 -25.41 -20.29
N VAL A 116 16.25 -24.28 -20.29
CA VAL A 116 15.01 -24.11 -19.53
C VAL A 116 14.02 -23.30 -20.36
N TRP A 117 12.77 -23.77 -20.41
CA TRP A 117 11.67 -23.08 -21.05
C TRP A 117 10.69 -22.60 -19.99
N CYS A 118 10.13 -21.41 -20.17
CA CYS A 118 8.98 -20.93 -19.42
C CYS A 118 7.74 -20.92 -20.32
N THR A 119 6.59 -21.13 -19.70
CA THR A 119 5.30 -21.00 -20.37
C THR A 119 4.41 -20.08 -19.55
N ASP A 120 3.65 -19.23 -20.23
CA ASP A 120 2.67 -18.37 -19.60
C ASP A 120 1.39 -18.34 -20.43
N ILE A 121 0.27 -18.13 -19.75
CA ILE A 121 -1.04 -17.99 -20.37
C ILE A 121 -1.57 -16.62 -19.99
N THR A 122 -1.86 -15.78 -20.99
CA THR A 122 -2.37 -14.44 -20.78
C THR A 122 -3.63 -14.20 -21.61
N TYR A 123 -4.44 -13.23 -21.17
CA TYR A 123 -5.65 -12.84 -21.87
C TYR A 123 -5.39 -11.59 -22.71
N ILE A 124 -5.85 -11.62 -23.96
CA ILE A 124 -5.86 -10.46 -24.84
C ILE A 124 -7.28 -9.89 -24.86
N PRO A 125 -7.51 -8.67 -24.33
CA PRO A 125 -8.83 -8.07 -24.33
C PRO A 125 -9.26 -7.70 -25.76
N MET A 126 -10.48 -8.09 -26.14
CA MET A 126 -11.06 -7.82 -27.45
C MET A 126 -12.28 -6.90 -27.32
N ARG A 127 -12.76 -6.32 -28.43
CA ARG A 127 -13.99 -5.52 -28.44
C ARG A 127 -15.21 -6.28 -27.91
N ARG A 128 -15.24 -7.60 -28.10
CA ARG A 128 -16.24 -8.53 -27.54
C ARG A 128 -15.51 -9.73 -26.94
N GLY A 129 -15.32 -9.72 -25.62
CA GLY A 129 -14.70 -10.82 -24.88
C GLY A 129 -13.17 -10.77 -24.82
N PHE A 130 -12.55 -11.94 -24.75
CA PHE A 130 -11.10 -12.12 -24.59
C PHE A 130 -10.62 -13.36 -25.37
N LEU A 131 -9.35 -13.35 -25.80
CA LEU A 131 -8.65 -14.50 -26.36
C LEU A 131 -7.55 -14.96 -25.40
N TYR A 132 -7.23 -16.25 -25.41
CA TYR A 132 -6.18 -16.82 -24.57
C TYR A 132 -4.92 -17.04 -25.38
N LEU A 133 -3.88 -16.25 -25.11
CA LEU A 133 -2.57 -16.47 -25.68
C LEU A 133 -1.77 -17.38 -24.75
N VAL A 134 -1.30 -18.51 -25.27
CA VAL A 134 -0.28 -19.35 -24.65
C VAL A 134 1.04 -19.10 -25.36
N ALA A 135 2.11 -18.80 -24.61
CA ALA A 135 3.44 -18.62 -25.16
C ALA A 135 4.45 -19.52 -24.45
N VAL A 136 5.32 -20.17 -25.23
CA VAL A 136 6.48 -20.92 -24.77
C VAL A 136 7.72 -20.11 -25.12
N MET A 137 8.55 -19.81 -24.13
CA MET A 137 9.73 -18.97 -24.28
C MET A 137 10.98 -19.67 -23.72
N ASP A 138 12.09 -19.52 -24.41
CA ASP A 138 13.40 -19.93 -23.91
C ASP A 138 13.92 -18.92 -22.88
N TRP A 139 14.33 -19.41 -21.71
CA TRP A 139 14.65 -18.53 -20.58
C TRP A 139 15.99 -17.79 -20.76
N TYR A 140 16.95 -18.40 -21.47
CA TYR A 140 18.27 -17.81 -21.74
C TYR A 140 18.20 -16.75 -22.84
N SER A 141 17.72 -17.14 -24.02
CA SER A 141 17.68 -16.28 -25.22
C SER A 141 16.51 -15.30 -25.25
N ARG A 142 15.50 -15.49 -24.38
CA ARG A 142 14.24 -14.70 -24.34
C ARG A 142 13.41 -14.78 -25.61
N LYS A 143 13.71 -15.72 -26.51
CA LYS A 143 12.95 -15.94 -27.74
C LYS A 143 11.69 -16.72 -27.45
N VAL A 144 10.58 -16.31 -28.06
CA VAL A 144 9.35 -17.10 -28.12
C VAL A 144 9.59 -18.25 -29.09
N LEU A 145 9.50 -19.48 -28.59
CA LEU A 145 9.71 -20.70 -29.36
C LEU A 145 8.43 -21.14 -30.06
N SER A 146 7.28 -20.96 -29.40
CA SER A 146 5.97 -21.31 -29.91
C SER A 146 4.91 -20.48 -29.21
N TRP A 147 3.80 -20.21 -29.90
CA TRP A 147 2.64 -19.56 -29.32
C TRP A 147 1.35 -20.04 -30.00
N ARG A 148 0.24 -19.94 -29.29
CA ARG A 148 -1.10 -20.23 -29.81
C ARG A 148 -2.12 -19.30 -29.18
N LEU A 149 -3.12 -18.91 -29.97
CA LEU A 149 -4.24 -18.05 -29.60
C LEU A 149 -5.54 -18.85 -29.46
#